data_AF-A0A9D8PWD9-F1
#
_entry.id   AF-A0A9D8PWD9-F1
#
_cell.length_a   1.000
_cell.length_b   1.000
_cell.length_c   1.000
_cell.angle_alpha   90.00
_cell.angle_beta   90.00
_cell.angle_gamma   90.00
#
_symmetry.space_group_name_H-M   'P 1'
#
loop_
_entity.id
_entity.type
_entity.pdbx_description
1 polymer ?
#
loop_
_entity_poly.entity_id
_entity_poly.type
_entity_poly.pdbx_seq_one_letter_code
_entity_poly.pdbx_strand_id
1 'polypeptide(L)'
;MAALKSVPRTRVEEVLADFHRTAEESAAVHVDTDAYVRSVLTKALGDDKASNLISRILQPGETNGIEGLKWMDAPTVAELIKNEHPQIIATILVHLAHDHAGEILNQFTERLRNDVILRIATLEGIQPEALRELNDVMLRLLSGSASMKQAAKGGAGTVAEILNFMGSANETAVLDSIREYDPDLAQKVLDEMFVFENLLELDDRAIQLLLREIQSESLILAMKGATEPLREKIFKNMSQRASEMLREDLESRGPVRLSEVESEQKEILKIVRRLADEGQIVLGGAGGEEMV
;
A
#
# COMPACT_ATOMS: atom_id res chain seq x y z
N MET A 1 7.84 -56.22 -8.03
CA MET A 1 7.77 -55.21 -9.12
C MET A 1 7.30 -55.93 -10.37
N ALA A 2 6.05 -55.69 -10.80
CA ALA A 2 5.48 -56.38 -11.95
C ALA A 2 6.09 -55.81 -13.24
N ALA A 3 6.96 -56.58 -13.90
CA ALA A 3 7.47 -56.24 -15.22
C ALA A 3 6.37 -56.51 -16.27
N LEU A 4 6.02 -55.49 -17.04
CA LEU A 4 5.12 -55.62 -18.19
C LEU A 4 5.68 -56.67 -19.17
N LYS A 5 4.84 -57.64 -19.56
CA LYS A 5 5.17 -58.61 -20.62
C LYS A 5 5.37 -57.86 -21.94
N SER A 6 6.34 -58.30 -22.74
CA SER A 6 6.66 -57.77 -24.08
C SER A 6 5.39 -57.59 -24.92
N VAL A 7 5.09 -56.34 -25.27
CA VAL A 7 3.92 -55.95 -26.07
C VAL A 7 4.33 -56.00 -27.55
N PRO A 8 3.53 -56.62 -28.44
CA PRO A 8 3.80 -56.63 -29.88
C PRO A 8 3.87 -55.21 -30.44
N ARG A 9 4.83 -54.95 -31.34
CA ARG A 9 5.07 -53.63 -31.93
C ARG A 9 3.83 -53.04 -32.61
N THR A 10 3.01 -53.89 -33.23
CA THR A 10 1.73 -53.49 -33.83
C THR A 10 0.75 -52.91 -32.82
N ARG A 11 0.72 -53.43 -31.59
CA ARG A 11 -0.13 -52.92 -30.50
C ARG A 11 0.40 -51.58 -29.99
N VAL A 12 1.71 -51.38 -29.99
CA VAL A 12 2.33 -50.09 -29.64
C VAL A 12 2.02 -49.04 -30.70
N GLU A 13 2.07 -49.42 -31.99
CA GLU A 13 1.73 -48.54 -33.11
C GLU A 13 0.24 -48.16 -33.10
N GLU A 14 -0.68 -49.08 -32.81
CA GLU A 14 -2.10 -48.78 -32.61
C GLU A 14 -2.33 -47.79 -31.46
N VAL A 15 -1.69 -48.01 -30.31
CA VAL A 15 -1.84 -47.14 -29.14
C VAL A 15 -1.23 -45.76 -29.38
N LEU A 16 -0.12 -45.68 -30.12
CA LEU A 16 0.47 -44.39 -30.53
C LEU A 16 -0.41 -43.65 -31.52
N ALA A 17 -1.05 -44.35 -32.47
CA ALA A 17 -1.97 -43.74 -33.41
C ALA A 17 -3.25 -43.24 -32.71
N ASP A 18 -3.79 -44.03 -31.76
CA ASP A 18 -4.90 -43.60 -30.91
C ASP A 18 -4.52 -42.40 -30.05
N PHE A 19 -3.35 -42.43 -29.42
CA PHE A 19 -2.83 -41.30 -28.66
C PHE A 19 -2.66 -40.06 -29.53
N HIS A 20 -2.10 -40.18 -30.74
CA HIS A 20 -1.92 -39.05 -31.64
C HIS A 20 -3.26 -38.45 -32.07
N ARG A 21 -4.24 -39.28 -32.39
CA ARG A 21 -5.59 -38.83 -32.75
C ARG A 21 -6.30 -38.16 -31.57
N THR A 22 -6.28 -38.77 -30.39
CA THR A 22 -6.87 -38.17 -29.18
C THR A 22 -6.11 -36.93 -28.75
N ALA A 23 -4.79 -36.90 -28.92
CA ALA A 23 -3.96 -35.73 -28.68
C ALA A 23 -4.27 -34.63 -29.70
N GLU A 24 -4.49 -34.90 -31.00
CA GLU A 24 -4.87 -33.87 -31.98
C GLU A 24 -6.29 -33.34 -31.74
N GLU A 25 -7.25 -34.22 -31.43
CA GLU A 25 -8.62 -33.84 -31.09
C GLU A 25 -8.69 -33.05 -29.77
N SER A 26 -7.81 -33.36 -28.80
CA SER A 26 -7.69 -32.63 -27.53
C SER A 26 -6.72 -31.44 -27.60
N ALA A 27 -5.79 -31.42 -28.57
CA ALA A 27 -4.84 -30.33 -28.84
C ALA A 27 -5.43 -29.28 -29.78
N ALA A 28 -6.72 -29.35 -30.06
CA ALA A 28 -7.51 -28.23 -30.59
C ALA A 28 -7.44 -26.97 -29.69
N VAL A 29 -6.80 -27.03 -28.52
CA VAL A 29 -6.42 -25.90 -27.66
C VAL A 29 -4.96 -25.44 -27.88
N HIS A 30 -4.43 -25.61 -29.09
CA HIS A 30 -3.17 -24.99 -29.52
C HIS A 30 -3.27 -24.41 -30.94
N VAL A 31 -4.43 -23.85 -31.28
CA VAL A 31 -4.51 -22.87 -32.36
C VAL A 31 -3.97 -21.58 -31.80
N ASP A 32 -2.70 -21.27 -32.10
CA ASP A 32 -1.99 -19.98 -31.91
C ASP A 32 -2.88 -18.90 -31.25
N THR A 33 -3.10 -19.06 -29.94
CA THR A 33 -4.12 -18.31 -29.19
C THR A 33 -3.79 -16.82 -29.27
N ASP A 34 -2.51 -16.52 -29.38
CA ASP A 34 -1.93 -15.19 -29.51
C ASP A 34 -2.30 -14.54 -30.84
N ALA A 35 -2.18 -15.27 -31.96
CA ALA A 35 -2.62 -14.78 -33.26
C ALA A 35 -4.14 -14.60 -33.33
N TYR A 36 -4.90 -15.53 -32.73
CA TYR A 36 -6.36 -15.43 -32.68
C TYR A 36 -6.80 -14.22 -31.83
N VAL A 37 -6.29 -14.09 -30.60
CA VAL A 37 -6.56 -12.97 -29.68
C VAL A 37 -6.13 -11.64 -30.30
N ARG A 38 -4.95 -11.59 -30.96
CA ARG A 38 -4.50 -10.41 -31.71
C ARG A 38 -5.50 -10.03 -32.79
N SER A 39 -5.93 -10.98 -33.63
CA SER A 39 -6.87 -10.71 -34.72
C SER A 39 -8.26 -10.25 -34.23
N VAL A 40 -8.73 -10.80 -33.11
CA VAL A 40 -10.04 -10.46 -32.52
C VAL A 40 -9.98 -9.08 -31.86
N LEU A 41 -8.93 -8.79 -31.09
CA LEU A 41 -8.76 -7.49 -30.44
C LEU A 41 -8.53 -6.37 -31.46
N THR A 42 -7.71 -6.60 -32.49
CA THR A 42 -7.50 -5.63 -33.58
C THR A 42 -8.79 -5.33 -34.33
N LYS A 43 -9.61 -6.34 -34.64
CA LYS A 43 -10.91 -6.13 -35.29
C LYS A 43 -11.93 -5.41 -34.40
N ALA A 44 -11.90 -5.62 -33.09
CA ALA A 44 -12.86 -5.03 -32.16
C ALA A 44 -12.50 -3.60 -31.74
N LEU A 45 -11.21 -3.28 -31.61
CA LEU A 45 -10.72 -2.04 -30.98
C LEU A 45 -9.89 -1.14 -31.92
N GLY A 46 -9.49 -1.65 -33.09
CA GLY A 46 -8.55 -0.99 -34.02
C GLY A 46 -7.08 -1.23 -33.67
N ASP A 47 -6.18 -1.13 -34.65
CA ASP A 47 -4.75 -1.48 -34.52
C ASP A 47 -4.04 -0.81 -33.34
N ASP A 48 -4.22 0.51 -33.16
CA ASP A 48 -3.49 1.28 -32.14
C ASP A 48 -3.88 0.91 -30.69
N LYS A 49 -5.17 0.65 -30.46
CA LYS A 49 -5.68 0.30 -29.12
C LYS A 49 -5.49 -1.18 -28.82
N ALA A 50 -5.63 -2.03 -29.83
CA ALA A 50 -5.40 -3.46 -29.69
C ALA A 50 -3.92 -3.73 -29.40
N SER A 51 -2.98 -3.09 -30.11
CA SER A 51 -1.54 -3.29 -29.90
C SER A 51 -1.11 -3.06 -28.45
N ASN A 52 -1.63 -1.99 -27.82
CA ASN A 52 -1.36 -1.67 -26.40
C ASN A 52 -1.97 -2.67 -25.41
N LEU A 53 -3.10 -3.31 -25.73
CA LEU A 53 -3.73 -4.30 -24.86
C LEU A 53 -3.11 -5.70 -25.06
N ILE A 54 -2.78 -6.02 -26.31
CA ILE A 54 -2.09 -7.24 -26.71
C ILE A 54 -0.70 -7.28 -26.07
N SER A 55 0.06 -6.19 -26.12
CA SER A 55 1.37 -6.12 -25.45
C SER A 55 1.27 -6.35 -23.94
N ARG A 56 0.16 -5.92 -23.32
CA ARG A 56 -0.08 -6.03 -21.87
C ARG A 56 -0.59 -7.42 -21.43
N ILE A 57 -1.22 -8.18 -22.34
CA ILE A 57 -1.85 -9.48 -22.05
C ILE A 57 -0.99 -10.66 -22.55
N LEU A 58 -0.33 -10.51 -23.70
CA LEU A 58 0.45 -11.57 -24.37
C LEU A 58 1.96 -11.53 -24.03
N GLN A 59 2.37 -10.72 -23.05
CA GLN A 59 3.66 -10.90 -22.37
C GLN A 59 3.50 -11.53 -20.96
N PRO A 60 2.96 -12.75 -20.82
CA PRO A 60 3.09 -13.49 -19.57
C PRO A 60 4.45 -14.20 -19.57
N GLY A 61 5.51 -13.53 -19.11
CA GLY A 61 6.77 -14.24 -18.85
C GLY A 61 8.10 -13.51 -18.84
N GLU A 62 8.18 -12.18 -18.79
CA GLU A 62 9.44 -11.50 -18.41
C GLU A 62 9.07 -10.24 -17.63
N THR A 63 8.94 -10.35 -16.31
CA THR A 63 9.13 -9.17 -15.46
C THR A 63 10.57 -8.74 -15.65
N ASN A 64 10.81 -7.81 -16.57
CA ASN A 64 12.11 -7.17 -16.73
C ASN A 64 12.47 -6.56 -15.37
N GLY A 65 13.50 -7.09 -14.70
CA GLY A 65 13.90 -6.59 -13.38
C GLY A 65 14.16 -5.07 -13.39
N ILE A 66 14.65 -4.55 -14.51
CA ILE A 66 14.83 -3.10 -14.73
C ILE A 66 13.49 -2.35 -14.88
N GLU A 67 12.45 -2.98 -15.45
CA GLU A 67 11.13 -2.34 -15.53
C GLU A 67 10.44 -2.24 -14.17
N GLY A 68 10.74 -3.13 -13.24
CA GLY A 68 10.28 -3.02 -11.85
C GLY A 68 10.73 -1.70 -11.21
N LEU A 69 11.95 -1.24 -11.54
CA LEU A 69 12.49 0.02 -11.01
C LEU A 69 11.76 1.26 -11.52
N LYS A 70 11.12 1.21 -12.70
CA LYS A 70 10.39 2.36 -13.27
C LYS A 70 9.22 2.81 -12.40
N TRP A 71 8.70 1.92 -11.55
CA TRP A 71 7.52 2.17 -10.72
C TRP A 71 7.88 2.44 -9.25
N MET A 72 9.16 2.42 -8.92
CA MET A 72 9.66 2.64 -7.56
C MET A 72 10.05 4.11 -7.37
N ASP A 73 10.02 4.59 -6.13
CA ASP A 73 10.49 5.95 -5.82
C ASP A 73 12.02 6.04 -5.90
N ALA A 74 12.53 7.19 -6.35
CA ALA A 74 13.96 7.39 -6.58
C ALA A 74 14.86 7.12 -5.36
N PRO A 75 14.48 7.48 -4.11
CA PRO A 75 15.24 7.09 -2.91
C PRO A 75 15.36 5.58 -2.73
N THR A 76 14.29 4.83 -2.97
CA THR A 76 14.33 3.36 -2.87
C THR A 76 15.21 2.74 -3.94
N VAL A 77 15.10 3.19 -5.19
CA VAL A 77 15.96 2.70 -6.27
C VAL A 77 17.43 3.00 -5.97
N ALA A 78 17.74 4.21 -5.50
CA ALA A 78 19.09 4.60 -5.10
C ALA A 78 19.64 3.69 -4.00
N GLU A 79 18.85 3.41 -2.96
CA GLU A 79 19.27 2.54 -1.85
C GLU A 79 19.58 1.11 -2.31
N LEU A 80 18.83 0.59 -3.28
CA LEU A 80 19.05 -0.74 -3.84
C LEU A 80 20.34 -0.85 -4.64
N ILE A 81 20.67 0.18 -5.44
CA ILE A 81 21.77 0.11 -6.40
C ILE A 81 23.04 0.85 -5.96
N LYS A 82 23.03 1.59 -4.84
CA LYS A 82 24.18 2.43 -4.41
C LYS A 82 25.49 1.67 -4.16
N ASN A 83 25.39 0.37 -3.85
CA ASN A 83 26.54 -0.49 -3.58
C ASN A 83 27.04 -1.23 -4.83
N GLU A 84 26.34 -1.08 -5.96
CA GLU A 84 26.74 -1.69 -7.22
C GLU A 84 27.89 -0.95 -7.88
N HIS A 85 28.57 -1.63 -8.79
CA HIS A 85 29.65 -1.02 -9.56
C HIS A 85 29.12 0.15 -10.43
N PRO A 86 29.81 1.29 -10.56
CA PRO A 86 29.33 2.45 -11.33
C PRO A 86 28.89 2.14 -12.77
N GLN A 87 29.53 1.15 -13.40
CA GLN A 87 29.13 0.65 -14.72
C GLN A 87 27.73 0.00 -14.74
N ILE A 88 27.38 -0.75 -13.70
CA ILE A 88 26.07 -1.40 -13.56
C ILE A 88 25.00 -0.34 -13.33
N ILE A 89 25.26 0.61 -12.43
CA ILE A 89 24.36 1.74 -12.17
C ILE A 89 24.12 2.52 -13.47
N ALA A 90 25.17 2.85 -14.23
CA ALA A 90 25.04 3.53 -15.52
C ALA A 90 24.17 2.73 -16.51
N THR A 91 24.37 1.41 -16.58
CA THR A 91 23.58 0.51 -17.43
C THR A 91 22.10 0.53 -17.06
N ILE A 92 21.78 0.50 -15.76
CA ILE A 92 20.40 0.57 -15.25
C ILE A 92 19.77 1.92 -15.60
N LEU A 93 20.46 3.04 -15.28
CA LEU A 93 19.90 4.38 -15.43
C LEU A 93 19.59 4.75 -16.89
N VAL A 94 20.34 4.24 -17.86
CA VAL A 94 20.09 4.46 -19.31
C VAL A 94 18.76 3.85 -19.77
N HIS A 95 18.21 2.88 -19.02
CA HIS A 95 16.93 2.23 -19.33
C HIS A 95 15.74 2.84 -18.56
N LEU A 96 15.98 3.85 -17.72
CA LEU A 96 14.96 4.58 -16.96
C LEU A 96 14.60 5.90 -17.64
N ALA A 97 13.47 6.48 -17.26
CA ALA A 97 13.08 7.81 -17.72
C ALA A 97 14.07 8.87 -17.21
N HIS A 98 14.38 9.88 -18.04
CA HIS A 98 15.45 10.86 -17.77
C HIS A 98 15.23 11.66 -16.47
N ASP A 99 13.97 12.01 -16.19
CA ASP A 99 13.53 12.66 -14.94
C ASP A 99 13.82 11.78 -13.72
N HIS A 100 13.38 10.52 -13.79
CA HIS A 100 13.56 9.55 -12.71
C HIS A 100 15.04 9.21 -12.47
N ALA A 101 15.82 9.02 -13.53
CA ALA A 101 17.27 8.81 -13.43
C ALA A 101 17.98 10.02 -12.79
N GLY A 102 17.54 11.24 -13.11
CA GLY A 102 18.05 12.47 -12.48
C GLY A 102 17.76 12.52 -10.97
N GLU A 103 16.55 12.15 -10.56
CA GLU A 103 16.18 12.05 -9.15
C GLU A 103 17.01 11.01 -8.39
N ILE A 104 17.26 9.84 -8.99
CA ILE A 104 18.11 8.79 -8.40
C ILE A 104 19.55 9.29 -8.23
N LEU A 105 20.12 9.92 -9.26
CA LEU A 105 21.48 10.48 -9.20
C LEU A 105 21.64 11.51 -8.08
N ASN A 106 20.58 12.27 -7.77
CA ASN A 106 20.60 13.24 -6.67
C ASN A 106 20.71 12.61 -5.28
N GLN A 107 20.38 11.32 -5.14
CA GLN A 107 20.51 10.57 -3.89
C GLN A 107 21.93 10.03 -3.66
N PHE A 108 22.79 10.02 -4.68
CA PHE A 108 24.16 9.52 -4.57
C PHE A 108 25.15 10.57 -4.07
N THR A 109 26.25 10.10 -3.47
CA THR A 109 27.40 10.96 -3.14
C THR A 109 27.97 11.60 -4.41
N GLU A 110 28.55 12.79 -4.27
CA GLU A 110 29.11 13.55 -5.40
C GLU A 110 30.12 12.72 -6.23
N ARG A 111 30.97 11.95 -5.55
CA ARG A 111 31.95 11.07 -6.19
C ARG A 111 31.28 10.00 -7.04
N LEU A 112 30.29 9.29 -6.49
CA LEU A 112 29.60 8.22 -7.19
C LEU A 112 28.78 8.77 -8.37
N ARG A 113 28.04 9.86 -8.14
CA ARG A 113 27.26 10.54 -9.18
C ARG A 113 28.12 10.94 -10.38
N ASN A 114 29.28 11.56 -10.14
CA ASN A 114 30.16 12.01 -11.22
C ASN A 114 30.75 10.84 -12.02
N ASP A 115 31.12 9.75 -11.34
CA ASP A 115 31.63 8.53 -12.00
C ASP A 115 30.55 7.87 -12.88
N VAL A 116 29.33 7.72 -12.34
CA VAL A 116 28.18 7.17 -13.08
C VAL A 116 27.84 8.01 -14.31
N ILE A 117 27.80 9.34 -14.19
CA ILE A 117 27.53 10.23 -15.34
C ILE A 117 28.61 10.08 -16.42
N LEU A 118 29.89 9.99 -16.03
CA LEU A 118 30.97 9.77 -16.99
C LEU A 118 30.79 8.44 -17.75
N ARG A 119 30.41 7.36 -17.04
CA ARG A 119 30.13 6.06 -17.67
C ARG A 119 28.95 6.11 -18.64
N ILE A 120 27.88 6.84 -18.30
CA ILE A 120 26.73 7.04 -19.19
C ILE A 120 27.17 7.78 -20.46
N ALA A 121 28.00 8.82 -20.32
CA ALA A 121 28.48 9.61 -21.44
C ALA A 121 29.39 8.82 -22.41
N THR A 122 30.11 7.81 -21.90
CA THR A 122 31.01 6.95 -22.70
C THR A 122 30.40 5.60 -23.06
N LEU A 123 29.08 5.41 -22.87
CA LEU A 123 28.43 4.13 -23.11
C LEU A 123 28.15 3.93 -24.60
N GLU A 124 28.94 3.10 -25.28
CA GLU A 124 28.81 2.86 -26.75
C GLU A 124 27.79 1.76 -27.11
N GLY A 125 27.38 0.95 -26.13
CA GLY A 125 26.41 -0.12 -26.32
C GLY A 125 26.55 -1.22 -25.28
N ILE A 126 25.49 -1.98 -25.05
CA ILE A 126 25.45 -3.07 -24.07
C ILE A 126 25.08 -4.35 -24.81
N GLN A 127 25.82 -5.43 -24.57
CA GLN A 127 25.53 -6.73 -25.18
C GLN A 127 24.17 -7.26 -24.66
N PRO A 128 23.30 -7.79 -25.53
CA PRO A 128 21.99 -8.32 -25.13
C PRO A 128 22.08 -9.38 -24.01
N GLU A 129 23.13 -10.20 -24.02
CA GLU A 129 23.38 -11.22 -22.99
C GLU A 129 23.64 -10.58 -21.61
N ALA A 130 24.41 -9.48 -21.56
CA ALA A 130 24.68 -8.75 -20.32
C ALA A 130 23.43 -8.05 -19.77
N LEU A 131 22.53 -7.59 -20.64
CA LEU A 131 21.24 -7.04 -20.23
C LEU A 131 20.31 -8.09 -19.63
N ARG A 132 20.30 -9.31 -20.19
CA ARG A 132 19.55 -10.44 -19.63
C ARG A 132 20.06 -10.83 -18.24
N GLU A 133 21.38 -10.95 -18.09
CA GLU A 133 21.99 -11.27 -16.81
C GLU A 133 21.71 -10.18 -15.75
N LEU A 134 21.78 -8.91 -16.15
CA LEU A 134 21.39 -7.79 -15.30
C LEU A 134 19.91 -7.86 -14.88
N ASN A 135 19.01 -8.17 -15.82
CA ASN A 135 17.58 -8.34 -15.53
C ASN A 135 17.33 -9.47 -14.52
N ASP A 136 18.01 -10.60 -14.64
CA ASP A 136 17.88 -11.73 -13.72
C ASP A 136 18.38 -11.39 -12.31
N VAL A 137 19.52 -10.69 -12.22
CA VAL A 137 20.04 -10.19 -10.94
C VAL A 137 19.08 -9.19 -10.32
N MET A 138 18.56 -8.25 -11.11
CA MET A 138 17.57 -7.27 -10.65
C MET A 138 16.29 -7.93 -10.16
N LEU A 139 15.80 -8.97 -10.84
CA LEU A 139 14.61 -9.72 -10.41
C LEU A 139 14.84 -10.45 -9.08
N ARG A 140 16.04 -10.98 -8.85
CA ARG A 140 16.42 -11.59 -7.56
C ARG A 140 16.53 -10.55 -6.45
N LEU A 141 17.14 -9.42 -6.73
CA LEU A 141 17.21 -8.31 -5.77
C LEU A 141 15.81 -7.81 -5.44
N LEU A 142 14.95 -7.62 -6.43
CA LEU A 142 13.56 -7.20 -6.26
C LEU A 142 12.71 -8.24 -5.53
N SER A 143 12.90 -9.54 -5.75
CA SER A 143 12.18 -10.57 -5.00
C SER A 143 12.65 -10.68 -3.55
N GLY A 144 13.94 -10.41 -3.28
CA GLY A 144 14.47 -10.26 -1.92
C GLY A 144 14.06 -8.95 -1.24
N SER A 145 13.94 -7.86 -2.00
CA SER A 145 13.60 -6.51 -1.50
C SER A 145 12.11 -6.18 -1.58
N ALA A 146 11.29 -6.98 -2.27
CA ALA A 146 9.83 -6.93 -2.21
C ALA A 146 9.30 -7.27 -0.80
N SER A 147 10.15 -7.88 0.03
CA SER A 147 9.91 -8.02 1.46
C SER A 147 10.25 -6.76 2.27
N MET A 148 10.87 -5.74 1.67
CA MET A 148 11.43 -4.60 2.40
C MET A 148 10.64 -3.30 2.24
N LYS A 149 9.75 -3.16 1.23
CA LYS A 149 8.84 -2.01 1.11
C LYS A 149 7.52 -2.33 0.39
N GLN A 150 6.78 -3.36 0.82
CA GLN A 150 5.32 -3.13 0.84
C GLN A 150 5.13 -1.99 1.85
N ALA A 151 4.45 -0.90 1.47
CA ALA A 151 3.98 0.11 2.44
C ALA A 151 3.51 -0.66 3.68
N ALA A 152 4.07 -0.38 4.86
CA ALA A 152 3.92 -1.24 6.04
C ALA A 152 2.47 -1.71 6.22
N LYS A 153 2.14 -2.88 5.66
CA LYS A 153 0.82 -3.49 5.73
C LYS A 153 0.83 -4.30 7.01
N GLY A 154 0.66 -3.59 8.12
CA GLY A 154 0.79 -4.13 9.47
C GLY A 154 1.21 -3.05 10.46
N GLY A 155 1.17 -3.39 11.74
CA GLY A 155 1.39 -2.46 12.84
C GLY A 155 0.10 -2.14 13.58
N ALA A 156 0.22 -1.29 14.60
CA ALA A 156 -0.87 -1.01 15.52
C ALA A 156 -2.14 -0.51 14.82
N GLY A 157 -2.02 0.34 13.80
CA GLY A 157 -3.16 0.87 13.05
C GLY A 157 -3.93 -0.19 12.25
N THR A 158 -3.24 -1.10 11.57
CA THR A 158 -3.92 -2.20 10.85
C THR A 158 -4.60 -3.17 11.81
N VAL A 159 -3.99 -3.44 12.96
CA VAL A 159 -4.61 -4.26 14.01
C VAL A 159 -5.83 -3.56 14.58
N ALA A 160 -5.74 -2.26 14.85
CA ALA A 160 -6.86 -1.44 15.33
C ALA A 160 -8.04 -1.46 14.36
N GLU A 161 -7.81 -1.30 13.06
CA GLU A 161 -8.86 -1.41 12.04
C GLU A 161 -9.51 -2.81 12.05
N ILE A 162 -8.71 -3.89 12.08
CA ILE A 162 -9.24 -5.26 12.13
C ILE A 162 -10.07 -5.49 13.39
N LEU A 163 -9.60 -5.02 14.54
CA LEU A 163 -10.29 -5.12 15.82
C LEU A 163 -11.61 -4.34 15.82
N ASN A 164 -11.66 -3.15 15.22
CA ASN A 164 -12.89 -2.36 15.07
C ASN A 164 -14.00 -3.10 14.27
N PHE A 165 -13.64 -4.06 13.41
CA PHE A 165 -14.59 -4.91 12.68
C PHE A 165 -14.87 -6.26 13.36
N MET A 166 -14.08 -6.63 14.37
CA MET A 166 -14.29 -7.82 15.19
C MET A 166 -15.20 -7.45 16.37
N GLY A 167 -16.43 -7.97 16.41
CA GLY A 167 -17.39 -7.65 17.49
C GLY A 167 -16.81 -7.76 18.91
N SER A 168 -17.32 -6.91 19.80
CA SER A 168 -16.75 -6.54 21.12
C SER A 168 -16.25 -7.69 22.01
N ALA A 169 -16.87 -8.88 21.96
CA ALA A 169 -16.44 -10.02 22.77
C ALA A 169 -15.07 -10.59 22.35
N ASN A 170 -14.76 -10.58 21.04
CA ASN A 170 -13.48 -11.08 20.52
C ASN A 170 -12.40 -10.00 20.52
N GLU A 171 -12.81 -8.73 20.44
CA GLU A 171 -11.94 -7.56 20.54
C GLU A 171 -11.16 -7.55 21.85
N THR A 172 -11.85 -7.59 22.99
CA THR A 172 -11.24 -7.53 24.33
C THR A 172 -10.28 -8.70 24.56
N ALA A 173 -10.68 -9.92 24.18
CA ALA A 173 -9.86 -11.11 24.36
C ALA A 173 -8.54 -11.06 23.56
N VAL A 174 -8.60 -10.53 22.32
CA VAL A 174 -7.40 -10.37 21.49
C VAL A 174 -6.53 -9.23 22.02
N LEU A 175 -7.13 -8.14 22.48
CA LEU A 175 -6.40 -7.01 23.05
C LEU A 175 -5.68 -7.39 24.36
N ASP A 176 -6.32 -8.18 25.24
CA ASP A 176 -5.71 -8.70 26.45
C ASP A 176 -4.55 -9.66 26.14
N SER A 177 -4.71 -10.50 25.11
CA SER A 177 -3.64 -11.38 24.63
C SER A 177 -2.43 -10.58 24.09
N ILE A 178 -2.67 -9.46 23.40
CA ILE A 178 -1.61 -8.56 22.93
C ILE A 178 -0.94 -7.88 24.14
N ARG A 179 -1.72 -7.44 25.13
CA ARG A 179 -1.21 -6.76 26.34
C ARG A 179 -0.35 -7.67 27.22
N GLU A 180 -0.67 -8.95 27.32
CA GLU A 180 0.17 -9.94 28.01
C GLU A 180 1.54 -10.14 27.33
N TYR A 181 1.59 -10.02 26.01
CA TYR A 181 2.81 -10.18 25.23
C TYR A 181 3.64 -8.89 25.16
N ASP A 182 3.00 -7.77 24.85
CA ASP A 182 3.61 -6.45 24.70
C ASP A 182 2.62 -5.34 25.12
N PRO A 183 2.74 -4.81 26.35
CA PRO A 183 1.89 -3.74 26.85
C PRO A 183 1.96 -2.45 26.02
N ASP A 184 3.13 -2.12 25.48
CA ASP A 184 3.34 -0.90 24.69
C ASP A 184 2.67 -1.01 23.32
N LEU A 185 2.68 -2.22 22.72
CA LEU A 185 1.96 -2.50 21.49
C LEU A 185 0.44 -2.45 21.70
N ALA A 186 -0.06 -3.05 22.80
CA ALA A 186 -1.48 -3.00 23.12
C ALA A 186 -1.98 -1.55 23.31
N GLN A 187 -1.18 -0.71 23.96
CA GLN A 187 -1.51 0.71 24.11
C GLN A 187 -1.55 1.42 22.76
N LYS A 188 -0.56 1.17 21.88
CA LYS A 188 -0.57 1.75 20.52
C LYS A 188 -1.78 1.29 19.71
N VAL A 189 -2.19 0.03 19.81
CA VAL A 189 -3.38 -0.49 19.13
C VAL A 189 -4.63 0.22 19.65
N LEU A 190 -4.79 0.35 20.97
CA LEU A 190 -5.87 1.10 21.59
C LEU A 190 -5.93 2.57 21.17
N ASP A 191 -4.76 3.20 21.03
CA ASP A 191 -4.67 4.60 20.61
C ASP A 191 -5.10 4.78 19.15
N GLU A 192 -4.86 3.78 18.30
CA GLU A 192 -5.29 3.79 16.90
C GLU A 192 -6.76 3.36 16.72
N MET A 193 -7.36 2.65 17.70
CA MET A 193 -8.79 2.28 17.67
C MET A 193 -9.71 3.46 17.98
N PHE A 194 -9.28 4.38 18.84
CA PHE A 194 -10.07 5.54 19.23
C PHE A 194 -9.82 6.71 18.26
N VAL A 195 -10.65 6.79 17.22
CA VAL A 195 -10.55 7.79 16.17
C VAL A 195 -11.31 9.04 16.59
N PHE A 196 -10.90 10.21 16.09
CA PHE A 196 -11.54 11.49 16.37
C PHE A 196 -13.06 11.49 16.09
N GLU A 197 -13.51 10.67 15.13
CA GLU A 197 -14.91 10.49 14.80
C GLU A 197 -15.73 9.80 15.91
N ASN A 198 -15.11 9.05 16.82
CA ASN A 198 -15.83 8.44 17.96
C ASN A 198 -16.40 9.49 18.93
N LEU A 199 -16.00 10.76 18.83
CA LEU A 199 -16.67 11.86 19.52
C LEU A 199 -18.17 11.96 19.17
N LEU A 200 -18.59 11.43 18.01
CA LEU A 200 -20.01 11.33 17.64
C LEU A 200 -20.82 10.43 18.56
N GLU A 201 -20.19 9.48 19.25
CA GLU A 201 -20.87 8.54 20.15
C GLU A 201 -21.01 9.10 21.57
N LEU A 202 -20.26 10.14 21.92
CA LEU A 202 -20.34 10.78 23.24
C LEU A 202 -21.67 11.51 23.42
N ASP A 203 -22.19 11.55 24.64
CA ASP A 203 -23.38 12.33 24.93
C ASP A 203 -23.08 13.85 24.92
N ASP A 204 -24.13 14.67 24.78
CA ASP A 204 -23.99 16.13 24.70
C ASP A 204 -23.28 16.70 25.95
N ARG A 205 -23.48 16.07 27.12
CA ARG A 205 -22.83 16.48 28.37
C ARG A 205 -21.32 16.21 28.34
N ALA A 206 -20.87 15.06 27.85
CA ALA A 206 -19.46 14.75 27.69
C ALA A 206 -18.79 15.73 26.72
N ILE A 207 -19.43 16.05 25.59
CA ILE A 207 -18.92 17.05 24.65
C ILE A 207 -18.78 18.42 25.31
N GLN A 208 -19.76 18.85 26.10
CA GLN A 208 -19.68 20.13 26.82
C GLN A 208 -18.59 20.17 27.89
N LEU A 209 -18.27 19.05 28.54
CA LEU A 209 -17.16 18.95 29.47
C LEU A 209 -15.82 19.01 28.74
N LEU A 210 -15.70 18.24 27.67
CA LEU A 210 -14.53 18.22 26.80
C LEU A 210 -14.20 19.63 26.27
N LEU A 211 -15.20 20.34 25.76
CA LEU A 211 -15.03 21.69 25.19
C LEU A 211 -14.54 22.74 26.21
N ARG A 212 -14.64 22.49 27.52
CA ARG A 212 -14.10 23.39 28.55
C ARG A 212 -12.60 23.18 28.80
N GLU A 213 -12.09 21.98 28.51
CA GLU A 213 -10.70 21.60 28.71
C GLU A 213 -9.84 21.86 27.45
N ILE A 214 -10.46 22.03 26.29
CA ILE A 214 -9.75 22.28 25.02
C ILE A 214 -9.50 23.78 24.81
N GLN A 215 -8.28 24.12 24.39
CA GLN A 215 -7.93 25.47 23.97
C GLN A 215 -8.55 25.80 22.59
N SER A 216 -9.06 27.03 22.42
CA SER A 216 -9.72 27.44 21.18
C SER A 216 -8.87 27.23 19.92
N GLU A 217 -7.57 27.51 19.99
CA GLU A 217 -6.63 27.32 18.87
C GLU A 217 -6.52 25.85 18.42
N SER A 218 -6.43 24.94 19.40
CA SER A 218 -6.37 23.48 19.18
C SER A 218 -7.68 22.97 18.56
N LEU A 219 -8.81 23.43 19.09
CA LEU A 219 -10.13 23.08 18.56
C LEU A 219 -10.31 23.52 17.10
N ILE A 220 -9.89 24.75 16.76
CA ILE A 220 -9.96 25.26 15.37
C ILE A 220 -9.16 24.38 14.42
N LEU A 221 -7.94 23.99 14.79
CA LEU A 221 -7.08 23.12 13.97
C LEU A 221 -7.70 21.72 13.79
N ALA A 222 -8.14 21.08 14.88
CA ALA A 222 -8.75 19.76 14.82
C ALA A 222 -10.04 19.73 13.97
N MET A 223 -10.84 20.80 14.03
CA MET A 223 -12.12 20.93 13.31
C MET A 223 -11.95 21.04 11.79
N LYS A 224 -10.77 21.43 11.27
CA LYS A 224 -10.48 21.41 9.82
C LYS A 224 -10.54 20.00 9.24
N GLY A 225 -10.15 18.98 10.00
CA GLY A 225 -10.21 17.57 9.61
C GLY A 225 -11.49 16.82 10.03
N ALA A 226 -12.39 17.47 10.77
CA ALA A 226 -13.62 16.84 11.25
C ALA A 226 -14.67 16.68 10.14
N THR A 227 -15.44 15.59 10.18
CA THR A 227 -16.61 15.41 9.31
C THR A 227 -17.73 16.40 9.62
N GLU A 228 -18.61 16.66 8.67
CA GLU A 228 -19.75 17.58 8.86
C GLU A 228 -20.65 17.21 10.05
N PRO A 229 -21.04 15.92 10.24
CA PRO A 229 -21.82 15.53 11.41
C PRO A 229 -21.12 15.82 12.74
N LEU A 230 -19.80 15.60 12.82
CA LEU A 230 -19.03 15.89 14.02
C LEU A 230 -18.96 17.40 14.28
N ARG A 231 -18.77 18.20 13.23
CA ARG A 231 -18.78 19.66 13.35
C ARG A 231 -20.10 20.17 13.88
N GLU A 232 -21.22 19.70 13.34
CA GLU A 232 -22.56 20.06 13.80
C GLU A 232 -22.76 19.70 15.27
N LYS A 233 -22.33 18.50 15.68
CA LYS A 233 -22.42 18.06 17.08
C LYS A 233 -21.60 18.95 18.03
N ILE A 234 -20.39 19.36 17.62
CA ILE A 234 -19.57 20.30 18.39
C ILE A 234 -20.26 21.66 18.48
N PHE A 235 -20.70 22.24 17.36
CA PHE A 235 -21.38 23.55 17.35
C PHE A 235 -22.66 23.55 18.19
N LYS A 236 -23.46 22.48 18.13
CA LYS A 236 -24.68 22.32 18.94
C LYS A 236 -24.39 22.39 20.44
N ASN A 237 -23.22 21.94 20.87
CA ASN A 237 -22.81 21.88 22.27
C ASN A 237 -22.02 23.11 22.73
N MET A 238 -21.90 24.13 21.88
CA MET A 238 -21.29 25.42 22.21
C MET A 238 -22.37 26.48 22.49
N SER A 239 -21.99 27.54 23.20
CA SER A 239 -22.84 28.74 23.23
C SER A 239 -22.88 29.39 21.85
N GLN A 240 -23.98 30.07 21.52
CA GLN A 240 -24.16 30.72 20.21
C GLN A 240 -22.98 31.62 19.84
N ARG A 241 -22.53 32.46 20.77
CA ARG A 241 -21.37 33.34 20.57
C ARG A 241 -20.08 32.56 20.30
N ALA A 242 -19.82 31.48 21.04
CA ALA A 242 -18.60 30.69 20.85
C ALA A 242 -18.62 29.91 19.53
N SER A 243 -19.80 29.42 19.12
CA SER A 243 -19.98 28.78 17.81
C SER A 243 -19.80 29.75 16.66
N GLU A 244 -20.29 30.99 16.77
CA GLU A 244 -20.11 32.04 15.76
C GLU A 244 -18.63 32.41 15.63
N MET A 245 -17.93 32.64 16.74
CA MET A 245 -16.48 32.91 16.73
C MET A 245 -15.68 31.76 16.12
N LEU A 246 -15.98 30.51 16.49
CA LEU A 246 -15.28 29.34 15.94
C LEU A 246 -15.48 29.21 14.42
N ARG A 247 -16.67 29.56 13.90
CA ARG A 247 -16.93 29.56 12.44
C ARG A 247 -16.12 30.63 11.72
N GLU A 248 -16.11 31.86 12.25
CA GLU A 248 -15.30 32.95 11.69
C GLU A 248 -13.80 32.62 11.70
N ASP A 249 -13.31 32.01 12.79
CA ASP A 249 -11.93 31.57 12.90
C ASP A 249 -11.62 30.42 11.92
N LEU A 250 -12.53 29.48 11.73
CA LEU A 250 -12.38 28.41 10.75
C LEU A 250 -12.34 28.94 9.31
N GLU A 251 -13.14 29.95 8.97
CA GLU A 251 -13.16 30.57 7.64
C GLU A 251 -11.92 31.44 7.39
N SER A 252 -11.48 32.20 8.39
CA SER A 252 -10.31 33.09 8.27
C SER A 252 -8.99 32.33 8.26
N ARG A 253 -8.94 31.14 8.87
CA ARG A 253 -7.73 30.32 8.91
C ARG A 253 -7.50 29.62 7.57
N GLY A 254 -6.32 29.86 7.00
CA GLY A 254 -5.88 29.31 5.72
C GLY A 254 -5.68 27.78 5.72
N PRO A 255 -5.15 27.22 4.62
CA PRO A 255 -4.84 25.80 4.54
C PRO A 255 -3.80 25.41 5.59
N VAL A 256 -4.07 24.33 6.32
CA VAL A 256 -3.22 23.76 7.37
C VAL A 256 -2.68 22.41 6.92
N ARG A 257 -1.54 21.98 7.48
CA ARG A 257 -0.97 20.66 7.14
C ARG A 257 -1.79 19.56 7.81
N LEU A 258 -2.05 18.47 7.07
CA LEU A 258 -2.80 17.32 7.61
C LEU A 258 -2.17 16.77 8.90
N SER A 259 -0.84 16.73 8.96
CA SER A 259 -0.09 16.29 10.14
C SER A 259 -0.33 17.16 11.39
N GLU A 260 -0.57 18.46 11.21
CA GLU A 260 -0.89 19.37 12.33
C GLU A 260 -2.32 19.11 12.83
N VAL A 261 -3.26 18.88 11.92
CA VAL A 261 -4.64 18.52 12.25
C VAL A 261 -4.68 17.20 13.03
N GLU A 262 -3.99 16.17 12.55
CA GLU A 262 -3.91 14.86 13.22
C GLU A 262 -3.26 14.97 14.61
N SER A 263 -2.24 15.82 14.76
CA SER A 263 -1.59 16.06 16.06
C SER A 263 -2.58 16.67 17.07
N GLU A 264 -3.33 17.69 16.66
CA GLU A 264 -4.31 18.35 17.53
C GLU A 264 -5.50 17.43 17.86
N GLN A 265 -5.96 16.64 16.88
CA GLN A 265 -6.96 15.60 17.13
C GLN A 265 -6.47 14.58 18.17
N LYS A 266 -5.21 14.15 18.10
CA LYS A 266 -4.61 13.25 19.10
C LYS A 266 -4.54 13.89 20.49
N GLU A 267 -4.18 15.16 20.61
CA GLU A 267 -4.18 15.85 21.91
C GLU A 267 -5.59 15.95 22.51
N ILE A 268 -6.61 16.22 21.70
CA ILE A 268 -8.01 16.22 22.14
C ILE A 268 -8.42 14.82 22.63
N LEU A 269 -8.06 13.76 21.91
CA LEU A 269 -8.38 12.38 22.30
C LEU A 269 -7.71 11.98 23.63
N LYS A 270 -6.50 12.49 23.93
CA LYS A 270 -5.88 12.31 25.24
C LYS A 270 -6.68 12.95 26.36
N ILE A 271 -7.25 14.14 26.13
CA ILE A 271 -8.14 14.80 27.10
C ILE A 271 -9.39 13.96 27.33
N VAL A 272 -10.01 13.46 26.26
CA VAL A 272 -11.18 12.58 26.35
C VAL A 272 -10.87 11.34 27.20
N ARG A 273 -9.74 10.67 26.94
CA ARG A 273 -9.32 9.49 27.71
C ARG A 273 -9.11 9.82 29.18
N ARG A 274 -8.42 10.91 29.48
CA ARG A 274 -8.25 11.38 30.88
C ARG A 274 -9.59 11.61 31.56
N LEU A 275 -10.54 12.27 30.88
CA LEU A 275 -11.88 12.51 31.43
C LEU A 275 -12.68 11.20 31.60
N ALA A 276 -12.44 10.20 30.75
CA ALA A 276 -13.03 8.87 30.89
C ALA A 276 -12.43 8.09 32.06
N ASP A 277 -11.11 8.12 32.23
CA ASP A 277 -10.40 7.50 33.35
C ASP A 277 -10.79 8.13 34.70
N GLU A 278 -11.09 9.43 34.71
CA GLU A 278 -11.66 10.15 35.85
C GLU A 278 -13.16 9.86 36.08
N GLY A 279 -13.81 9.08 35.21
CA GLY A 279 -15.23 8.73 35.27
C GLY A 279 -16.19 9.88 34.91
N GLN A 280 -15.68 10.95 34.28
CA GLN A 280 -16.49 12.11 33.89
C GLN A 280 -17.16 11.95 32.52
N ILE A 281 -16.58 11.11 31.65
CA ILE A 281 -17.10 10.78 30.31
C ILE A 281 -17.22 9.27 30.17
N VAL A 282 -18.30 8.79 29.56
CA VAL A 282 -18.46 7.39 29.18
C VAL A 282 -18.17 7.26 27.69
N LEU A 283 -17.16 6.45 27.33
CA LEU A 283 -16.80 6.16 25.95
C LEU A 283 -17.70 5.05 25.40
N GLY A 284 -18.43 5.33 24.32
CA GLY A 284 -19.46 4.44 23.74
C GLY A 284 -18.98 3.09 23.20
N GLY A 285 -17.67 2.81 23.20
CA GLY A 285 -17.09 1.54 22.74
C GLY A 285 -16.47 0.65 23.83
N ALA A 286 -16.29 1.14 25.06
CA ALA A 286 -15.70 0.35 26.13
C ALA A 286 -16.79 -0.44 26.87
N GLY A 287 -17.19 -1.57 26.28
CA GLY A 287 -18.03 -2.57 26.95
C GLY A 287 -19.50 -2.17 27.04
N GLY A 288 -20.32 -2.84 26.26
CA GLY A 288 -21.74 -2.97 26.55
C GLY A 288 -21.94 -3.75 27.86
N GLU A 289 -21.76 -3.08 28.98
CA GLU A 289 -22.53 -3.40 30.18
C GLU A 289 -23.78 -2.52 30.15
N GLU A 290 -24.90 -3.14 29.80
CA GLU A 290 -26.22 -2.64 30.17
C GLU A 290 -26.20 -2.32 31.68
N MET A 291 -26.17 -1.03 32.01
CA MET A 291 -26.55 -0.60 33.35
C MET A 291 -28.09 -0.64 33.45
N VAL A 292 -28.58 -1.55 34.30
CA VAL A 292 -29.95 -1.62 34.80
C VAL A 292 -30.24 -0.43 35.72
#